data_AF-A0AAW0YLU1-F1
#
_entry.id   AF-A0AAW0YLU1-F1
#
_cell.length_a   1.000
_cell.length_b   1.000
_cell.length_c   1.000
_cell.angle_alpha   90.00
_cell.angle_beta   90.00
_cell.angle_gamma   90.00
#
_symmetry.space_group_name_H-M   'P 1'
#
loop_
_entity.id
_entity.type
_entity.pdbx_description
1 polymer ?
#
loop_
_entity_poly.entity_id
_entity_poly.type
_entity_poly.pdbx_seq_one_letter_code
_entity_poly.pdbx_strand_id
1 'polypeptide(L)'
;MECVLRSTSRCLSFHSHITRLAVTQPKNRQLSTKSQGYEPISMAYTSFQQTGPEKISKEPPVIIMHGLMGSKTNWKSLGKAINAKTGRHVYTVDARNHGDSPHTSQFCYPLLAKDILFFLEEHSISKAVLMGHSMGGRAVMSVALMQV
;
A
#
# COMPACT_ATOMS: atom_id res chain seq x y z
N MET A 1 -39.09 23.47 55.20
CA MET A 1 -40.47 23.14 54.78
C MET A 1 -40.35 22.28 53.54
N GLU A 2 -40.66 20.98 53.68
CA GLU A 2 -40.85 20.09 52.54
C GLU A 2 -42.02 20.58 51.67
N CYS A 3 -41.97 20.29 50.37
CA CYS A 3 -43.10 19.59 49.74
C CYS A 3 -42.65 18.89 48.45
N VAL A 4 -42.93 17.59 48.43
CA VAL A 4 -42.73 16.59 47.37
C VAL A 4 -43.88 16.71 46.35
N LEU A 5 -43.67 16.30 45.07
CA LEU A 5 -44.46 15.24 44.38
C LEU A 5 -44.36 15.25 42.83
N ARG A 6 -43.85 14.12 42.31
CA ARG A 6 -44.31 13.28 41.17
C ARG A 6 -44.25 13.87 39.75
N SER A 7 -43.39 13.31 38.90
CA SER A 7 -43.61 12.10 38.06
C SER A 7 -44.37 12.39 36.76
N THR A 8 -43.70 12.29 35.62
CA THR A 8 -43.89 11.14 34.72
C THR A 8 -42.79 11.12 33.66
N SER A 9 -42.08 9.99 33.64
CA SER A 9 -41.18 9.60 32.55
C SER A 9 -41.96 9.46 31.24
N ARG A 10 -41.39 9.98 30.15
CA ARG A 10 -41.60 9.42 28.80
C ARG A 10 -40.29 9.56 28.02
N CYS A 11 -39.40 8.59 28.27
CA CYS A 11 -38.24 8.34 27.42
C CYS A 11 -38.77 7.68 26.13
N LEU A 12 -38.72 8.40 25.01
CA LEU A 12 -39.05 7.87 23.69
C LEU A 12 -37.96 6.88 23.30
N SER A 13 -38.29 5.59 23.40
CA SER A 13 -37.43 4.50 22.94
C SER A 13 -37.48 4.43 21.41
N PHE A 14 -36.41 4.86 20.76
CA PHE A 14 -36.15 4.53 19.35
C PHE A 14 -35.66 3.08 19.28
N HIS A 15 -36.57 2.15 18.97
CA HIS A 15 -36.17 0.80 18.58
C HIS A 15 -35.64 0.85 17.14
N SER A 16 -34.31 0.76 16.99
CA SER A 16 -33.68 0.53 15.70
C SER A 16 -33.84 -0.95 15.32
N HIS A 17 -34.75 -1.23 14.39
CA HIS A 17 -34.76 -2.52 13.69
C HIS A 17 -33.59 -2.56 12.71
N ILE A 18 -32.38 -2.83 13.23
CA ILE A 18 -31.26 -3.27 12.41
C ILE A 18 -31.47 -4.77 12.16
N THR A 19 -32.11 -5.09 11.05
CA THR A 19 -32.12 -6.45 10.52
C THR A 19 -30.69 -6.79 10.11
N ARG A 20 -30.00 -7.63 10.90
CA ARG A 20 -28.71 -8.22 10.49
C ARG A 20 -28.95 -9.06 9.24
N LEU A 21 -28.62 -8.51 8.07
CA LEU A 21 -28.39 -9.32 6.87
C LEU A 21 -27.16 -10.18 7.16
N ALA A 22 -27.39 -11.46 7.39
CA ALA A 22 -26.32 -12.45 7.46
C ALA A 22 -25.64 -12.51 6.09
N VAL A 23 -24.50 -11.84 5.95
CA VAL A 23 -23.59 -12.07 4.83
C VAL A 23 -23.06 -13.48 5.02
N THR A 24 -23.67 -14.45 4.35
CA THR A 24 -23.11 -15.79 4.23
C THR A 24 -21.73 -15.66 3.58
N GLN A 25 -20.68 -15.89 4.37
CA GLN A 25 -19.34 -16.00 3.83
C GLN A 25 -19.35 -17.09 2.75
N PRO A 26 -18.86 -16.82 1.53
CA PRO A 26 -18.74 -17.85 0.53
C PRO A 26 -17.82 -18.94 1.09
N LYS A 27 -18.33 -20.19 1.07
CA LYS A 27 -17.58 -21.38 1.46
C LYS A 27 -16.21 -21.34 0.79
N ASN A 28 -15.19 -21.54 1.61
CA ASN A 28 -13.78 -21.60 1.27
C ASN A 28 -13.56 -22.36 -0.04
N ARG A 29 -13.56 -21.64 -1.16
CA ARG A 29 -13.15 -22.18 -2.44
C ARG A 29 -11.63 -22.25 -2.31
N GLN A 30 -11.11 -23.42 -1.95
CA GLN A 30 -9.71 -23.73 -2.20
C GLN A 30 -9.50 -23.51 -3.69
N LEU A 31 -9.06 -22.30 -4.04
CA LEU A 31 -8.43 -22.02 -5.30
C LEU A 31 -7.25 -22.97 -5.33
N SER A 32 -7.38 -24.02 -6.14
CA SER A 32 -6.28 -24.87 -6.53
C SER A 32 -5.14 -23.95 -6.96
N THR A 33 -4.20 -23.68 -6.06
CA THR A 33 -2.97 -22.95 -6.35
C THR A 33 -2.11 -23.89 -7.17
N LYS A 34 -2.45 -24.07 -8.45
CA LYS A 34 -1.38 -24.25 -9.42
C LYS A 34 -0.58 -22.96 -9.31
N SER A 35 0.52 -23.02 -8.57
CA SER A 35 1.56 -21.99 -8.60
C SER A 35 2.07 -21.96 -10.04
N GLN A 36 1.40 -21.18 -10.90
CA GLN A 36 2.06 -20.79 -12.13
C GLN A 36 3.30 -20.02 -11.69
N GLY A 37 4.46 -20.63 -11.97
CA GLY A 37 5.80 -20.19 -11.59
C GLY A 37 6.06 -18.80 -12.14
N TYR A 38 5.78 -17.81 -11.31
CA TYR A 38 5.81 -16.42 -11.66
C TYR A 38 6.73 -15.74 -10.66
N GLU A 39 7.98 -15.59 -11.11
CA GLU A 39 9.08 -15.06 -10.32
C GLU A 39 9.03 -13.52 -10.26
N PRO A 40 9.26 -12.94 -9.08
CA PRO A 40 9.47 -11.51 -8.96
C PRO A 40 10.81 -11.11 -9.60
N ILE A 41 10.93 -9.83 -9.96
CA ILE A 41 12.17 -9.25 -10.48
C ILE A 41 12.79 -8.27 -9.48
N SER A 42 14.13 -8.17 -9.45
CA SER A 42 14.82 -7.06 -8.79
C SER A 42 14.58 -5.77 -9.58
N MET A 43 13.77 -4.86 -9.03
CA MET A 43 13.42 -3.60 -9.68
C MET A 43 14.58 -2.60 -9.60
N ALA A 44 14.84 -1.89 -10.69
CA ALA A 44 15.73 -0.74 -10.69
C ALA A 44 15.09 0.44 -9.95
N TYR A 45 15.89 1.22 -9.24
CA TYR A 45 15.38 2.31 -8.41
C TYR A 45 16.35 3.49 -8.29
N THR A 46 15.84 4.60 -7.76
CA THR A 46 16.65 5.72 -7.26
C THR A 46 16.23 5.99 -5.83
N SER A 47 17.21 6.15 -4.93
CA SER A 47 16.99 6.44 -3.53
C SER A 47 17.31 7.89 -3.17
N PHE A 48 16.57 8.43 -2.20
CA PHE A 48 16.77 9.76 -1.64
C PHE A 48 16.77 9.64 -0.11
N GLN A 49 17.95 9.83 0.48
CA GLN A 49 18.17 9.82 1.93
C GLN A 49 19.01 11.02 2.35
N GLN A 50 18.82 11.50 3.58
CA GLN A 50 19.68 12.54 4.13
C GLN A 50 21.03 11.92 4.50
N THR A 51 22.13 12.61 4.20
CA THR A 51 23.48 12.18 4.55
C THR A 51 23.90 12.82 5.89
N GLY A 52 24.25 11.98 6.87
CA GLY A 52 24.72 12.39 8.19
C GLY A 52 24.16 11.51 9.33
N PRO A 53 24.95 11.19 10.35
CA PRO A 53 24.57 10.23 11.41
C PRO A 53 23.34 10.65 12.21
N GLU A 54 23.06 11.95 12.28
CA GLU A 54 21.93 12.50 13.06
C GLU A 54 20.61 12.62 12.26
N LYS A 55 20.62 12.25 10.97
CA LYS A 55 19.52 12.56 10.04
C LYS A 55 18.89 11.34 9.36
N ILE A 56 19.17 10.14 9.87
CA ILE A 56 18.49 8.93 9.40
C ILE A 56 17.14 8.85 10.10
N SER A 57 16.08 9.16 9.36
CA SER A 57 14.71 9.00 9.87
C SER A 57 14.42 7.54 10.20
N LYS A 58 13.82 7.31 11.37
CA LYS A 58 13.32 5.98 11.79
C LYS A 58 11.94 5.67 11.22
N GLU A 59 11.37 6.61 10.47
CA GLU A 59 10.06 6.45 9.86
C GLU A 59 10.09 5.50 8.65
N PRO A 60 8.98 4.79 8.38
CA PRO A 60 8.86 3.95 7.19
C PRO A 60 9.22 4.71 5.90
N PRO A 61 9.99 4.11 4.98
CA PRO A 61 10.30 4.72 3.70
C PRO A 61 9.05 4.91 2.84
N VAL A 62 9.14 5.81 1.87
CA VAL A 62 8.13 6.01 0.83
C VAL A 62 8.62 5.37 -0.47
N ILE A 63 7.81 4.50 -1.08
CA ILE A 63 8.11 3.89 -2.38
C ILE A 63 7.11 4.42 -3.40
N ILE A 64 7.61 4.96 -4.50
CA ILE A 64 6.81 5.60 -5.55
C ILE A 64 6.97 4.84 -6.87
N MET A 65 5.88 4.25 -7.37
CA MET A 65 5.83 3.54 -8.64
C MET A 65 5.17 4.41 -9.74
N HIS A 66 5.80 4.47 -10.91
CA HIS A 66 5.29 5.23 -12.06
C HIS A 66 4.09 4.56 -12.75
N GLY A 67 3.47 5.31 -13.68
CA GLY A 67 2.40 4.82 -14.56
C GLY A 67 2.92 4.18 -15.84
N LEU A 68 2.03 3.70 -16.70
CA LEU A 68 2.41 3.16 -18.01
C LEU A 68 3.24 4.18 -18.82
N MET A 69 4.26 3.72 -19.55
CA MET A 69 5.23 4.56 -20.30
C MET A 69 6.09 5.50 -19.42
N GLY A 70 6.05 5.35 -18.10
CA GLY A 70 6.90 6.09 -17.17
C GLY A 70 8.19 5.37 -16.81
N SER A 71 8.97 6.02 -15.94
CA SER A 71 10.13 5.46 -15.24
C SER A 71 10.34 6.12 -13.87
N LYS A 72 11.26 5.60 -13.07
CA LYS A 72 11.70 6.12 -11.77
C LYS A 72 12.13 7.57 -11.82
N THR A 73 12.56 8.06 -12.99
CA THR A 73 13.02 9.43 -13.20
C THR A 73 11.88 10.46 -13.14
N ASN A 74 10.64 10.06 -13.46
CA ASN A 74 9.48 10.96 -13.39
C ASN A 74 9.25 11.51 -11.99
N TRP A 75 9.67 10.78 -10.96
CA TRP A 75 9.44 11.11 -9.56
C TRP A 75 10.63 11.78 -8.88
N LYS A 76 11.71 12.09 -9.59
CA LYS A 76 12.96 12.60 -8.99
C LYS A 76 12.75 13.88 -8.17
N SER A 77 12.05 14.87 -8.72
CA SER A 77 11.78 16.13 -8.03
C SER A 77 10.87 15.94 -6.82
N LEU A 78 9.84 15.08 -6.95
CA LEU A 78 8.92 14.78 -5.85
C LEU A 78 9.62 13.99 -4.73
N GLY A 79 10.45 13.00 -5.07
CA GLY A 79 11.19 12.19 -4.11
C GLY A 79 12.15 13.04 -3.27
N LYS A 80 12.88 13.96 -3.92
CA LYS A 80 13.70 14.96 -3.21
C LYS A 80 12.87 15.85 -2.28
N ALA A 81 11.72 16.34 -2.75
CA ALA A 81 10.86 17.21 -1.94
C ALA A 81 10.29 16.49 -0.71
N ILE A 82 9.86 15.23 -0.86
CA ILE A 82 9.37 14.40 0.26
C ILE A 82 10.49 14.15 1.25
N ASN A 83 11.67 13.73 0.78
CA ASN A 83 12.82 13.50 1.65
C ASN A 83 13.22 14.78 2.41
N ALA A 84 13.30 15.92 1.72
CA ALA A 84 13.66 17.19 2.35
C ALA A 84 12.65 17.65 3.41
N LYS A 85 11.34 17.45 3.18
CA LYS A 85 10.29 17.90 4.10
C LYS A 85 10.07 16.95 5.28
N THR A 86 10.26 15.65 5.09
CA THR A 86 9.86 14.63 6.07
C THR A 86 11.04 13.89 6.69
N GLY A 87 12.23 14.01 6.11
CA GLY A 87 13.40 13.20 6.46
C GLY A 87 13.29 11.72 6.06
N ARG A 88 12.13 11.25 5.57
CA ARG A 88 11.91 9.85 5.18
C ARG A 88 12.80 9.46 4.02
N HIS A 89 13.30 8.23 4.04
CA HIS A 89 13.93 7.62 2.88
C HIS A 89 12.87 7.44 1.78
N VAL A 90 13.17 7.87 0.57
CA VAL A 90 12.27 7.73 -0.58
C VAL A 90 12.93 6.90 -1.67
N TYR A 91 12.19 5.92 -2.19
CA TYR A 91 12.55 5.14 -3.36
C TYR A 91 11.61 5.49 -4.51
N THR A 92 12.16 5.73 -5.69
CA THR A 92 11.39 5.77 -6.93
C THR A 92 11.81 4.57 -7.77
N VAL A 93 10.84 3.74 -8.16
CA VAL A 93 11.11 2.41 -8.76
C VAL A 93 10.65 2.35 -10.21
N ASP A 94 11.38 1.59 -11.02
CA ASP A 94 10.97 1.16 -12.34
C ASP A 94 10.17 -0.13 -12.23
N ALA A 95 8.95 -0.15 -12.76
CA ALA A 95 8.17 -1.38 -12.87
C ALA A 95 8.82 -2.36 -13.87
N ARG A 96 8.50 -3.65 -13.79
CA ARG A 96 8.89 -4.61 -14.84
C ARG A 96 8.54 -4.06 -16.22
N ASN A 97 9.40 -4.33 -17.19
CA ASN A 97 9.27 -3.89 -18.59
C ASN A 97 9.33 -2.36 -18.79
N HIS A 98 9.86 -1.61 -17.82
CA HIS A 98 10.01 -0.16 -17.90
C HIS A 98 11.37 0.28 -17.35
N GLY A 99 11.88 1.40 -17.87
CA GLY A 99 13.14 2.00 -17.43
C GLY A 99 14.29 1.01 -17.48
N ASP A 100 15.01 0.88 -16.35
CA ASP A 100 16.16 -0.03 -16.24
C ASP A 100 15.79 -1.36 -15.55
N SER A 101 14.52 -1.58 -15.23
CA SER A 101 14.07 -2.86 -14.65
C SER A 101 14.03 -3.96 -15.72
N PRO A 102 14.24 -5.23 -15.35
CA PRO A 102 14.18 -6.36 -16.27
C PRO A 102 12.91 -6.40 -17.15
N HIS A 103 13.11 -6.73 -18.41
CA HIS A 103 12.04 -6.96 -19.39
C HIS A 103 11.71 -8.44 -19.47
N THR A 104 10.43 -8.76 -19.30
CA THR A 104 9.89 -10.12 -19.25
C THR A 104 8.66 -10.22 -20.16
N SER A 105 8.36 -11.42 -20.63
CA SER A 105 7.15 -11.68 -21.44
C SER A 105 5.84 -11.61 -20.63
N GLN A 106 5.92 -11.47 -19.31
CA GLN A 106 4.78 -11.57 -18.40
C GLN A 106 4.49 -10.23 -17.73
N PHE A 107 3.23 -9.81 -17.81
CA PHE A 107 2.81 -8.54 -17.26
C PHE A 107 1.37 -8.60 -16.74
N CYS A 108 1.19 -8.57 -15.42
CA CYS A 108 -0.11 -8.45 -14.77
C CYS A 108 0.03 -7.82 -13.38
N TYR A 109 -1.08 -7.33 -12.80
CA TYR A 109 -1.04 -6.64 -11.51
C TYR A 109 -0.59 -7.50 -10.31
N PRO A 110 -0.98 -8.79 -10.19
CA PRO A 110 -0.42 -9.66 -9.16
C PRO A 110 1.10 -9.80 -9.26
N LEU A 111 1.64 -9.83 -10.48
CA LEU A 111 3.08 -9.87 -10.72
C LEU A 111 3.78 -8.57 -10.31
N LEU A 112 3.22 -7.43 -10.68
CA LEU A 112 3.72 -6.12 -10.23
C LEU A 112 3.69 -5.98 -8.70
N ALA A 113 2.64 -6.50 -8.06
CA ALA A 113 2.55 -6.51 -6.60
C ALA A 113 3.62 -7.42 -5.96
N LYS A 114 3.87 -8.60 -6.54
CA LYS A 114 4.98 -9.47 -6.11
C LYS A 114 6.33 -8.79 -6.25
N ASP A 115 6.57 -8.04 -7.34
CA ASP A 115 7.83 -7.29 -7.50
C ASP A 115 8.01 -6.26 -6.39
N ILE A 116 6.94 -5.55 -6.02
CA ILE A 116 6.99 -4.58 -4.92
C ILE A 116 7.27 -5.28 -3.58
N LEU A 117 6.61 -6.41 -3.31
CA LEU A 117 6.85 -7.18 -2.08
C LEU A 117 8.28 -7.73 -2.03
N PHE A 118 8.78 -8.24 -3.14
CA PHE A 118 10.15 -8.73 -3.26
C PHE A 118 11.17 -7.60 -3.09
N PHE A 119 10.91 -6.42 -3.64
CA PHE A 119 11.73 -5.23 -3.42
C PHE A 119 11.80 -4.85 -1.93
N LEU A 120 10.69 -4.94 -1.21
CA LEU A 120 10.66 -4.70 0.25
C LEU A 120 11.53 -5.70 0.99
N GLU A 121 11.44 -6.99 0.65
CA GLU A 121 12.25 -8.06 1.22
C GLU A 121 13.74 -7.87 0.93
N GLU A 122 14.11 -7.64 -0.33
CA GLU A 122 15.48 -7.43 -0.79
C GLU A 122 16.16 -6.26 -0.05
N HIS A 123 15.40 -5.23 0.32
CA HIS A 123 15.89 -4.06 1.04
C HIS A 123 15.67 -4.13 2.56
N SER A 124 15.22 -5.28 3.08
CA SER A 124 14.92 -5.47 4.51
C SER A 124 13.93 -4.43 5.08
N ILE A 125 12.95 -4.01 4.28
CA ILE A 125 11.93 -3.02 4.65
C ILE A 125 10.68 -3.74 5.16
N SER A 126 10.47 -3.72 6.49
CA SER A 126 9.30 -4.35 7.11
C SER A 126 8.01 -3.54 6.99
N LYS A 127 8.12 -2.22 6.83
CA LYS A 127 6.98 -1.30 6.70
C LYS A 127 7.32 -0.17 5.75
N ALA A 128 6.42 0.15 4.84
CA ALA A 128 6.59 1.23 3.87
C ALA A 128 5.27 1.95 3.61
N VAL A 129 5.38 3.21 3.15
CA VAL A 129 4.29 3.92 2.50
C VAL A 129 4.42 3.69 1.00
N LEU A 130 3.39 3.12 0.39
CA LEU A 130 3.37 2.86 -1.04
C LEU A 130 2.53 3.92 -1.77
N MET A 131 3.08 4.48 -2.84
CA MET A 131 2.42 5.45 -3.70
C MET A 131 2.56 5.01 -5.16
N GLY A 132 1.52 5.23 -5.97
CA GLY A 132 1.62 4.94 -7.39
C GLY A 132 0.64 5.74 -8.24
N HIS A 133 1.02 5.99 -9.49
CA HIS A 133 0.19 6.67 -10.49
C HIS A 133 -0.35 5.67 -11.52
N SER A 134 -1.65 5.71 -11.81
CA SER A 134 -2.30 4.88 -12.84
C SER A 134 -1.97 3.38 -12.70
N MET A 135 -1.15 2.82 -13.60
CA MET A 135 -0.62 1.44 -13.52
C MET A 135 0.03 1.16 -12.16
N GLY A 136 0.91 2.04 -11.69
CA GLY A 136 1.56 1.91 -10.38
C GLY A 136 0.56 2.02 -9.22
N GLY A 137 -0.51 2.81 -9.39
CA GLY A 137 -1.58 2.90 -8.39
C GLY A 137 -2.31 1.56 -8.24
N ARG A 138 -2.69 0.93 -9.36
CA ARG A 138 -3.29 -0.41 -9.35
C ARG A 138 -2.34 -1.49 -8.81
N ALA A 139 -1.05 -1.39 -9.10
CA ALA A 139 -0.04 -2.29 -8.54
C ALA A 139 0.02 -2.18 -7.00
N VAL A 140 0.13 -0.96 -6.47
CA VAL A 140 0.15 -0.71 -5.01
C VAL A 140 -1.16 -1.15 -4.33
N MET A 141 -2.31 -0.89 -4.96
CA MET A 141 -3.59 -1.42 -4.44
C MET A 141 -3.61 -2.94 -4.42
N SER A 142 -3.02 -3.59 -5.43
CA SER A 142 -2.91 -5.05 -5.48
C SER A 142 -2.03 -5.59 -4.36
N VAL A 143 -0.96 -4.88 -3.97
CA VAL A 143 -0.15 -5.22 -2.79
C VAL A 143 -1.02 -5.25 -1.53
N ALA A 144 -1.84 -4.21 -1.32
CA ALA A 144 -2.70 -4.11 -0.14
C ALA A 144 -3.74 -5.25 -0.06
N LEU A 145 -4.18 -5.80 -1.19
CA LEU A 145 -5.09 -6.95 -1.23
C LEU A 145 -4.39 -8.30 -1.01
N MET A 146 -3.07 -8.37 -1.25
CA MET A 146 -2.27 -9.58 -1.10
C MET A 146 -1.68 -9.73 0.31
N GLN A 147 -1.53 -8.63 1.04
CA GLN A 147 -1.14 -8.64 2.44
C GLN A 147 -2.39 -8.91 3.30
N VAL A 148 -2.57 -10.16 3.73
CA VAL A 148 -3.57 -10.59 4.72
C VAL A 148 -2.89 -11.01 6.00
#